data_AF-A0A851TVM9-F1
#
_entry.id   AF-A0A851TVM9-F1
#
_cell.length_a   1.000
_cell.length_b   1.000
_cell.length_c   1.000
_cell.angle_alpha   90.00
_cell.angle_beta   90.00
_cell.angle_gamma   90.00
#
_symmetry.space_group_name_H-M   'P 1'
#
loop_
_entity.id
_entity.type
_entity.pdbx_description
1 polymer ?
#
loop_
_entity_poly.entity_id
_entity_poly.type
_entity_poly.pdbx_seq_one_letter_code
_entity_poly.pdbx_strand_id
1 'polypeptide(L)'
;DVLPSPDGAAPSVSITEIRQYLRAQEIPFHDGYSCLHTPSLFGHHGDQPLSANAPFTLFIDKTTGSFLCTATLAEGTWQDYQANVEMRHRGMTPIPPAGSEETEEEMRQAREDARCIWERALPLWQLLDEKETKETKALFGISQVTDATLKRFGVRYLRTARSLVFPWFSPQDATLKGLKLVRMEKKGGTITYVEETLPRLDSYRNLFGLPLIGRRDTELVLTGWELDALALHQAAGVASVALPRGASCLPPTLLPYLEQFKRITLWLGEDLRSWEAAKLFARKLSLKRCSLVRPGDLQPRPLEALNQGLNVTKILRSALLASHKSIVSFRQLREEVFGELVNTEQVSGVKWARFPELNRLLKGHRRGELTIFTGPTGSGKTTFISEYALDLCMQGVCTLWGSFEINNVRLAKIMLTQFAGRRLEDQLELYDEWADRFEELPLYFMTFHGQQNIK
;
A
#
# COMPACT_ATOMS: atom_id res chain seq x y z
N ASP A 1 38.01 2.74 14.84
CA ASP A 1 37.63 3.31 13.55
C ASP A 1 36.57 2.47 12.88
N VAL A 2 35.31 2.77 13.18
CA VAL A 2 34.14 2.19 12.51
C VAL A 2 33.57 3.32 11.66
N LEU A 3 33.64 3.15 10.34
CA LEU A 3 33.03 4.04 9.35
C LEU A 3 31.51 4.11 9.59
N PRO A 4 30.89 5.30 9.51
CA PRO A 4 29.44 5.41 9.62
C PRO A 4 28.77 4.86 8.35
N SER A 5 27.71 4.07 8.55
CA SER A 5 26.80 3.56 7.54
C SER A 5 26.06 4.70 6.80
N PRO A 6 25.95 4.66 5.45
CA PRO A 6 25.23 5.67 4.68
C PRO A 6 23.75 5.29 4.60
N ASP A 7 23.01 5.48 5.69
CA ASP A 7 21.54 5.49 5.69
C ASP A 7 21.07 6.17 6.98
N GLY A 8 21.47 7.43 7.14
CA GLY A 8 20.85 8.32 8.12
C GLY A 8 19.56 8.86 7.53
N ALA A 9 18.41 8.50 8.12
CA ALA A 9 17.14 9.14 7.79
C ALA A 9 17.31 10.66 7.89
N ALA A 10 17.18 11.37 6.76
CA ALA A 10 17.21 12.82 6.72
C ALA A 10 16.21 13.37 7.76
N PRO A 11 16.55 14.43 8.52
CA PRO A 11 15.67 14.97 9.54
C PRO A 11 14.34 15.37 8.90
N SER A 12 13.25 14.71 9.30
CA SER A 12 11.92 14.99 8.79
C SER A 12 11.48 16.36 9.29
N VAL A 13 11.54 17.38 8.42
CA VAL A 13 11.06 18.72 8.74
C VAL A 13 9.54 18.71 8.82
N SER A 14 8.98 19.31 9.86
CA SER A 14 7.54 19.37 10.02
C SER A 14 6.91 20.36 9.04
N ILE A 15 5.67 20.09 8.63
CA ILE A 15 4.91 21.00 7.77
C ILE A 15 4.76 22.41 8.39
N THR A 16 4.74 22.50 9.72
CA THR A 16 4.62 23.78 10.43
C THR A 16 5.88 24.61 10.25
N GLU A 17 7.06 24.00 10.36
CA GLU A 17 8.35 24.66 10.12
C GLU A 17 8.48 25.10 8.66
N ILE A 18 8.09 24.25 7.69
CA ILE A 18 8.09 24.60 6.26
C ILE A 18 7.22 25.84 6.02
N ARG A 19 5.99 25.89 6.57
CA ARG A 19 5.10 27.06 6.43
C ARG A 19 5.67 28.31 7.09
N GLN A 20 6.27 28.19 8.27
CA GLN A 20 6.89 29.32 8.96
C GLN A 20 8.07 29.87 8.16
N TYR A 21 8.91 29.00 7.62
CA TYR A 21 10.03 29.39 6.77
C TYR A 21 9.56 30.12 5.50
N LEU A 22 8.58 29.56 4.78
CA LEU A 22 8.05 30.21 3.57
C LEU A 22 7.48 31.60 3.84
N ARG A 23 6.79 31.79 4.98
CA ARG A 23 6.30 33.12 5.41
C ARG A 23 7.44 34.07 5.75
N ALA A 24 8.46 33.58 6.46
CA ALA A 24 9.62 34.39 6.84
C ALA A 24 10.43 34.86 5.62
N GLN A 25 10.48 34.06 4.56
CA GLN A 25 11.13 34.40 3.28
C GLN A 25 10.19 35.13 2.29
N GLU A 26 8.98 35.51 2.72
CA GLU A 26 7.97 36.17 1.87
C GLU A 26 7.60 35.39 0.58
N ILE A 27 7.74 34.06 0.60
CA ILE A 27 7.41 33.21 -0.54
C ILE A 27 5.91 32.89 -0.52
N PRO A 28 5.12 33.27 -1.54
CA PRO A 28 3.71 32.92 -1.60
C PRO A 28 3.55 31.40 -1.75
N PHE A 29 2.60 30.82 -1.03
CA PHE A 29 2.31 29.38 -1.13
C PHE A 29 0.82 29.08 -1.02
N HIS A 30 0.39 28.02 -1.68
CA HIS A 30 -0.94 27.45 -1.58
C HIS A 30 -0.89 26.11 -0.83
N ASP A 31 -1.82 25.89 0.08
CA ASP A 31 -1.91 24.65 0.86
C ASP A 31 -2.73 23.61 0.10
N GLY A 32 -2.05 22.73 -0.64
CA GLY A 32 -2.67 21.68 -1.45
C GLY A 32 -3.17 20.48 -0.62
N TYR A 33 -3.37 19.33 -1.25
CA TYR A 33 -3.82 18.12 -0.55
C TYR A 33 -2.66 17.44 0.16
N SER A 34 -1.70 16.94 -0.62
CA SER A 34 -0.47 16.24 -0.24
C SER A 34 0.77 17.14 -0.27
N CYS A 35 0.75 18.22 -1.06
CA CYS A 35 1.89 19.12 -1.23
C CYS A 35 1.54 20.57 -0.89
N LEU A 36 2.53 21.36 -0.47
CA LEU A 36 2.47 22.83 -0.53
C LEU A 36 2.91 23.26 -1.92
N HIS A 37 2.18 24.18 -2.54
CA HIS A 37 2.51 24.66 -3.88
C HIS A 37 3.20 26.02 -3.74
N THR A 38 4.33 26.21 -4.40
CA THR A 38 5.03 27.50 -4.50
C THR A 38 5.37 27.82 -5.96
N PRO A 39 5.62 29.09 -6.32
CA PRO A 39 6.17 29.40 -7.62
C PRO A 39 7.58 28.81 -7.76
N SER A 40 8.00 28.50 -8.99
CA SER A 40 9.31 27.90 -9.23
C SER A 40 10.45 28.80 -8.76
N LEU A 41 11.43 28.20 -8.08
CA LEU A 41 12.75 28.80 -7.89
C LEU A 41 13.63 28.64 -9.14
N PHE A 42 13.33 27.65 -9.97
CA PHE A 42 14.14 27.22 -11.10
C PHE A 42 13.48 27.71 -12.41
N GLY A 43 14.16 28.57 -13.19
CA GLY A 43 13.63 29.07 -14.46
C GLY A 43 14.49 30.18 -15.10
N HIS A 44 14.30 30.43 -16.40
CA HIS A 44 15.07 31.39 -17.21
C HIS A 44 14.88 32.88 -16.86
N HIS A 45 14.02 33.20 -15.89
CA HIS A 45 13.84 34.55 -15.36
C HIS A 45 14.40 34.64 -13.93
N GLY A 46 15.72 34.46 -13.79
CA GLY A 46 16.42 34.53 -12.50
C GLY A 46 16.31 35.87 -11.77
N ASP A 47 15.96 36.94 -12.49
CA ASP A 47 16.03 38.33 -11.99
C ASP A 47 14.67 38.95 -11.59
N GLN A 48 13.55 38.23 -11.68
CA GLN A 48 12.25 38.75 -11.23
C GLN A 48 11.88 38.25 -9.83
N PRO A 49 11.30 39.10 -8.95
CA PRO A 49 10.79 38.66 -7.65
C PRO A 49 9.71 37.59 -7.83
N LEU A 50 9.61 36.66 -6.87
CA LEU A 50 8.55 35.64 -6.83
C LEU A 50 7.19 36.34 -6.71
N SER A 51 6.58 36.63 -7.86
CA SER A 51 5.29 37.30 -7.91
C SER A 51 4.19 36.38 -7.39
N ALA A 52 3.24 36.93 -6.65
CA ALA A 52 2.01 36.24 -6.27
C ALA A 52 1.18 35.76 -7.49
N ASN A 53 1.42 36.33 -8.68
CA ASN A 53 0.75 35.97 -9.92
C ASN A 53 1.50 34.91 -10.75
N ALA A 54 2.67 34.45 -10.30
CA ALA A 54 3.41 33.40 -10.98
C ALA A 54 2.71 32.03 -10.83
N PRO A 55 2.74 31.16 -11.85
CA PRO A 55 2.13 29.85 -11.77
C PRO A 55 2.83 29.01 -10.70
N PHE A 56 2.03 28.35 -9.85
CA PHE A 56 2.49 27.40 -8.86
C PHE A 56 2.94 26.10 -9.52
N THR A 57 4.23 25.99 -9.80
CA THR A 57 4.81 24.83 -10.51
C THR A 57 5.76 24.00 -9.64
N LEU A 58 6.10 24.48 -8.44
CA LEU A 58 6.94 23.77 -7.47
C LEU A 58 6.07 23.23 -6.33
N PHE A 59 6.29 21.98 -5.98
CA PHE A 59 5.49 21.24 -5.01
C PHE A 59 6.40 20.66 -3.94
N ILE A 60 6.14 21.00 -2.68
CA ILE A 60 6.86 20.49 -1.50
C ILE A 60 5.97 19.45 -0.82
N ASP A 61 6.44 18.21 -0.72
CA ASP A 61 5.72 17.12 -0.05
C ASP A 61 5.56 17.41 1.45
N LYS A 62 4.33 17.32 1.95
CA LYS A 62 4.01 17.64 3.34
C LYS A 62 4.54 16.63 4.38
N THR A 63 4.91 15.45 3.93
CA THR A 63 5.34 14.31 4.76
C THR A 63 6.86 14.16 4.74
N THR A 64 7.48 14.28 3.58
CA THR A 64 8.93 14.09 3.40
C THR A 64 9.70 15.41 3.36
N GLY A 65 9.04 16.54 3.07
CA GLY A 65 9.68 17.84 2.86
C GLY A 65 10.46 17.97 1.53
N SER A 66 10.53 16.89 0.75
CA SER A 66 11.15 16.90 -0.58
C SER A 66 10.34 17.76 -1.55
N PHE A 67 11.00 18.39 -2.51
CA PHE A 67 10.32 19.18 -3.54
C PHE A 67 10.46 18.58 -4.93
N LEU A 68 9.50 18.91 -5.80
CA LEU A 68 9.53 18.68 -7.25
C LEU A 68 8.97 19.89 -7.97
N CYS A 69 9.72 20.44 -8.91
CA CYS A 69 9.24 21.42 -9.86
C CYS A 69 8.71 20.72 -11.11
N THR A 70 7.40 20.75 -11.31
CA THR A 70 6.76 20.15 -12.49
C THR A 70 7.07 20.89 -13.79
N ALA A 71 7.66 22.09 -13.75
CA ALA A 71 8.06 22.87 -14.92
C ALA A 71 9.52 22.65 -15.33
N THR A 72 10.45 22.43 -14.40
CA THR A 72 11.86 22.16 -14.73
C THR A 72 12.29 20.72 -14.48
N LEU A 73 11.44 19.92 -13.84
CA LEU A 73 11.75 18.60 -13.29
C LEU A 73 12.86 18.61 -12.23
N ALA A 74 13.24 19.80 -11.72
CA ALA A 74 14.16 19.91 -10.59
C ALA A 74 13.50 19.38 -9.32
N GLU A 75 14.20 18.52 -8.61
CA GLU A 75 13.73 17.89 -7.38
C GLU A 75 14.85 17.85 -6.35
N GLY A 76 14.52 17.73 -5.07
CA GLY A 76 15.52 17.73 -4.02
C GLY A 76 14.93 17.57 -2.63
N THR A 77 15.80 17.58 -1.63
CA THR A 77 15.43 17.59 -0.21
C THR A 77 15.00 19.00 0.24
N TRP A 78 14.46 19.09 1.44
CA TRP A 78 14.16 20.39 2.05
C TRP A 78 15.40 21.26 2.22
N GLN A 79 16.56 20.65 2.53
CA GLN A 79 17.82 21.38 2.67
C GLN A 79 18.27 21.98 1.33
N ASP A 80 18.13 21.22 0.25
CA ASP A 80 18.42 21.72 -1.11
C ASP A 80 17.51 22.89 -1.48
N TYR A 81 16.24 22.86 -1.05
CA TYR A 81 15.32 23.97 -1.24
C TYR A 81 15.78 25.23 -0.50
N GLN A 82 16.12 25.10 0.78
CA GLN A 82 16.60 26.23 1.60
C GLN A 82 17.88 26.84 1.03
N ALA A 83 18.84 26.00 0.63
CA ALA A 83 20.08 26.45 -0.01
C ALA A 83 19.81 27.24 -1.30
N ASN A 84 18.87 26.79 -2.13
CA ASN A 84 18.49 27.48 -3.37
C ASN A 84 17.75 28.81 -3.12
N VAL A 85 16.97 28.93 -2.04
CA VAL A 85 16.38 30.21 -1.62
C VAL A 85 17.47 31.19 -1.19
N GLU A 86 18.42 30.75 -0.36
CA GLU A 86 19.54 31.59 0.07
C GLU A 86 20.45 32.05 -1.07
N MET A 87 20.76 31.16 -2.02
CA MET A 87 21.52 31.50 -3.22
C MET A 87 20.83 32.60 -4.02
N ARG A 88 19.51 32.51 -4.19
CA ARG A 88 18.73 33.53 -4.89
C ARG A 88 18.76 34.88 -4.17
N HIS A 89 18.67 34.90 -2.83
CA HIS A 89 18.84 36.14 -2.07
C HIS A 89 20.22 36.78 -2.24
N ARG A 90 21.25 35.98 -2.52
CA ARG A 90 22.60 36.45 -2.85
C ARG A 90 22.79 36.80 -4.33
N GLY A 91 21.74 36.77 -5.15
CA GLY A 91 21.79 37.05 -6.59
C GLY A 91 22.44 35.93 -7.41
N MET A 92 22.58 34.74 -6.86
CA MET A 92 23.13 33.57 -7.57
C MET A 92 22.01 32.74 -8.19
N THR A 93 22.29 32.14 -9.35
CA THR A 93 21.36 31.24 -10.02
C THR A 93 21.18 29.94 -9.21
N PRO A 94 19.94 29.54 -8.89
CA PRO A 94 19.66 28.28 -8.22
C PRO A 94 20.24 27.08 -9.00
N ILE A 95 20.90 26.17 -8.29
CA ILE A 95 21.52 24.97 -8.84
C ILE A 95 20.64 23.78 -8.43
N PRO A 96 20.09 23.00 -9.40
CA PRO A 96 19.44 21.73 -9.07
C PRO A 96 20.42 20.83 -8.34
N PRO A 97 19.99 20.05 -7.33
CA PRO A 97 20.90 19.13 -6.66
C PRO A 97 21.45 18.12 -7.67
N ALA A 98 22.78 18.03 -7.76
CA ALA A 98 23.46 17.10 -8.63
C ALA A 98 23.35 15.68 -8.06
N GLY A 99 23.07 14.69 -8.91
CA GLY A 99 23.28 13.29 -8.55
C GLY A 99 24.77 13.01 -8.41
N SER A 100 25.16 11.84 -7.88
CA SER A 100 26.54 11.41 -8.09
C SER A 100 26.79 11.23 -9.59
N GLU A 101 27.97 11.57 -10.08
CA GLU A 101 28.32 11.46 -11.52
C GLU A 101 28.05 10.05 -12.06
N GLU A 102 28.29 9.02 -11.25
CA GLU A 102 27.98 7.63 -11.56
C GLU A 102 26.47 7.38 -11.79
N THR A 103 25.61 7.96 -10.95
CA THR A 103 24.15 7.82 -11.07
C THR A 103 23.62 8.56 -12.31
N GLU A 104 24.18 9.72 -12.63
CA GLU A 104 23.77 10.51 -13.80
C GLU A 104 24.13 9.81 -15.12
N GLU A 105 25.31 9.19 -15.18
CA GLU A 105 25.76 8.45 -16.36
C GLU A 105 24.92 7.17 -16.59
N GLU A 106 24.64 6.40 -15.53
CA GLU A 106 23.74 5.25 -15.61
C GLU A 106 22.34 5.64 -16.09
N MET A 107 21.80 6.75 -15.59
CA MET A 107 20.51 7.28 -16.04
C MET A 107 20.53 7.73 -17.49
N ARG A 108 21.64 8.30 -17.96
CA ARG A 108 21.83 8.71 -19.36
C ARG A 108 21.84 7.49 -20.27
N GLN A 109 22.60 6.46 -19.93
CA GLN A 109 22.64 5.21 -20.69
C GLN A 109 21.26 4.54 -20.75
N ALA A 110 20.57 4.43 -19.61
CA ALA A 110 19.26 3.80 -19.56
C ALA A 110 18.18 4.56 -20.36
N ARG A 111 18.30 5.89 -20.47
CA ARG A 111 17.43 6.70 -21.36
C ARG A 111 17.72 6.42 -22.83
N GLU A 112 18.98 6.25 -23.20
CA GLU A 112 19.37 5.90 -24.57
C GLU A 112 18.91 4.49 -24.94
N ASP A 113 19.03 3.52 -24.02
CA ASP A 113 18.52 2.16 -24.22
C ASP A 113 17.00 2.17 -24.41
N ALA A 114 16.27 2.92 -23.58
CA ALA A 114 14.83 3.10 -23.73
C ALA A 114 14.47 3.71 -25.10
N ARG A 115 15.24 4.72 -25.55
CA ARG A 115 15.05 5.31 -26.87
C ARG A 115 15.29 4.30 -27.99
N CYS A 116 16.37 3.53 -27.93
CA CYS A 116 16.70 2.50 -28.92
C CYS A 116 15.59 1.44 -29.01
N ILE A 117 15.07 0.99 -27.86
CA ILE A 117 13.95 0.03 -27.82
C ILE A 117 12.69 0.65 -28.42
N TRP A 118 12.39 1.90 -28.07
CA TRP A 118 11.23 2.62 -28.59
C TRP A 118 11.25 2.78 -30.11
N GLU A 119 12.40 3.15 -30.68
CA GLU A 119 12.59 3.30 -32.13
C GLU A 119 12.46 1.97 -32.87
N ARG A 120 12.89 0.85 -32.25
CA ARG A 120 12.75 -0.51 -32.80
C ARG A 120 11.35 -1.11 -32.63
N ALA A 121 10.57 -0.62 -31.67
CA ALA A 121 9.22 -1.10 -31.42
C ALA A 121 8.25 -0.55 -32.47
N LEU A 122 7.34 -1.40 -32.95
CA LEU A 122 6.34 -1.03 -33.93
C LEU A 122 5.05 -0.58 -33.24
N PRO A 123 4.32 0.42 -33.76
CA PRO A 123 2.99 0.73 -33.25
C PRO A 123 2.08 -0.50 -33.30
N LEU A 124 1.46 -0.87 -32.17
CA LEU A 124 0.74 -2.13 -32.07
C LEU A 124 -0.45 -2.22 -33.06
N TRP A 125 -1.05 -1.08 -33.40
CA TRP A 125 -2.14 -0.97 -34.37
C TRP A 125 -1.67 -0.98 -35.85
N GLN A 126 -0.36 -1.03 -36.10
CA GLN A 126 0.25 -1.02 -37.43
C GLN A 126 1.35 -2.08 -37.53
N LEU A 127 1.14 -3.27 -36.96
CA LEU A 127 2.02 -4.38 -37.31
C LEU A 127 1.84 -4.71 -38.79
N LEU A 128 2.91 -5.19 -39.43
CA LEU A 128 2.93 -5.44 -40.88
C LEU A 128 1.86 -6.45 -41.34
N ASP A 129 1.34 -7.28 -40.41
CA ASP A 129 0.30 -8.26 -40.64
C ASP A 129 -0.91 -8.03 -39.69
N GLU A 130 -2.11 -7.94 -40.26
CA GLU A 130 -3.36 -7.81 -39.50
C GLU A 130 -3.63 -9.04 -38.63
N LYS A 131 -3.24 -10.23 -39.10
CA LYS A 131 -3.40 -11.48 -38.35
C LYS A 131 -2.49 -11.47 -37.13
N GLU A 132 -1.22 -11.10 -37.31
CA GLU A 132 -0.27 -10.92 -36.20
C GLU A 132 -0.78 -9.90 -35.18
N THR A 133 -1.39 -8.79 -35.64
CA THR A 133 -2.00 -7.79 -34.74
C THR A 133 -3.11 -8.41 -33.89
N LYS A 134 -4.05 -9.13 -34.52
CA LYS A 134 -5.16 -9.78 -33.82
C LYS A 134 -4.67 -10.85 -32.85
N GLU A 135 -3.71 -11.68 -33.25
CA GLU A 135 -3.11 -12.72 -32.41
C GLU A 135 -2.36 -12.11 -31.22
N THR A 136 -1.60 -11.04 -31.44
CA THR A 136 -0.90 -10.32 -30.36
C THR A 136 -1.90 -9.71 -29.39
N LYS A 137 -2.98 -9.06 -29.87
CA LYS A 137 -4.03 -8.54 -28.99
C LYS A 137 -4.72 -9.62 -28.18
N ALA A 138 -4.99 -10.78 -28.80
CA ALA A 138 -5.56 -11.93 -28.10
C ALA A 138 -4.61 -12.46 -27.02
N LEU A 139 -3.31 -12.54 -27.33
CA LEU A 139 -2.27 -13.00 -26.41
C LEU A 139 -2.24 -12.20 -25.10
N PHE A 140 -2.33 -10.87 -25.20
CA PHE A 140 -2.33 -9.97 -24.04
C PHE A 140 -3.72 -9.69 -23.45
N GLY A 141 -4.77 -10.38 -23.92
CA GLY A 141 -6.14 -10.18 -23.42
C GLY A 141 -6.73 -8.81 -23.74
N ILE A 142 -6.28 -8.15 -24.81
CA ILE A 142 -6.69 -6.79 -25.21
C ILE A 142 -7.42 -6.77 -26.55
N SER A 143 -8.09 -7.88 -26.91
CA SER A 143 -8.82 -8.00 -28.17
C SER A 143 -9.91 -6.95 -28.33
N GLN A 144 -10.53 -6.52 -27.22
CA GLN A 144 -11.55 -5.47 -27.20
C GLN A 144 -10.94 -4.06 -27.28
N VAL A 145 -9.63 -3.88 -27.10
CA VAL A 145 -8.98 -2.57 -27.15
C VAL A 145 -8.79 -2.10 -28.60
N THR A 146 -9.40 -0.97 -28.91
CA THR A 146 -9.42 -0.33 -30.23
C THR A 146 -8.06 0.26 -30.60
N ASP A 147 -7.78 0.30 -31.89
CA ASP A 147 -6.56 0.91 -32.44
C ASP A 147 -6.47 2.41 -32.14
N ALA A 148 -7.61 3.10 -32.06
CA ALA A 148 -7.67 4.50 -31.65
C ALA A 148 -7.15 4.70 -30.21
N THR A 149 -7.51 3.80 -29.29
CA THR A 149 -7.04 3.84 -27.91
C THR A 149 -5.54 3.53 -27.82
N LEU A 150 -5.08 2.48 -28.52
CA LEU A 150 -3.66 2.14 -28.58
C LEU A 150 -2.83 3.28 -29.16
N LYS A 151 -3.31 3.91 -30.24
CA LYS A 151 -2.69 5.08 -30.87
C LYS A 151 -2.60 6.26 -29.92
N ARG A 152 -3.68 6.55 -29.19
CA ARG A 152 -3.73 7.66 -28.25
C ARG A 152 -2.73 7.50 -27.11
N PHE A 153 -2.55 6.29 -26.58
CA PHE A 153 -1.59 6.02 -25.51
C PHE A 153 -0.19 5.65 -26.01
N GLY A 154 0.03 5.57 -27.33
CA GLY A 154 1.32 5.26 -27.91
C GLY A 154 1.80 3.82 -27.63
N VAL A 155 0.89 2.86 -27.47
CA VAL A 155 1.28 1.46 -27.16
C VAL A 155 1.98 0.83 -28.36
N ARG A 156 3.21 0.35 -28.16
CA ARG A 156 4.00 -0.32 -29.20
C ARG A 156 4.24 -1.79 -28.87
N TYR A 157 4.82 -2.52 -29.81
CA TYR A 157 5.17 -3.93 -29.69
C TYR A 157 6.59 -4.18 -30.19
N LEU A 158 7.39 -4.81 -29.36
CA LEU A 158 8.76 -5.22 -29.69
C LEU A 158 8.77 -6.71 -30.07
N ARG A 159 8.86 -6.98 -31.38
CA ARG A 159 8.81 -8.35 -31.92
C ARG A 159 9.91 -9.26 -31.39
N THR A 160 11.13 -8.76 -31.24
CA THR A 160 12.30 -9.57 -30.80
C THR A 160 12.11 -10.12 -29.39
N ALA A 161 11.47 -9.34 -28.51
CA ALA A 161 11.20 -9.74 -27.13
C ALA A 161 9.79 -10.34 -26.94
N ARG A 162 8.91 -10.21 -27.95
CA ARG A 162 7.47 -10.50 -27.86
C ARG A 162 6.81 -9.76 -26.69
N SER A 163 7.12 -8.48 -26.56
CA SER A 163 6.69 -7.64 -25.43
C SER A 163 5.89 -6.44 -25.90
N LEU A 164 4.84 -6.09 -25.16
CA LEU A 164 4.20 -4.78 -25.26
C LEU A 164 5.15 -3.73 -24.68
N VAL A 165 5.16 -2.55 -25.30
CA VAL A 165 5.99 -1.41 -24.91
C VAL A 165 5.07 -0.24 -24.57
N PHE A 166 5.06 0.16 -23.31
CA PHE A 166 4.31 1.29 -22.80
C PHE A 166 5.24 2.49 -22.62
N PRO A 167 5.07 3.57 -23.39
CA PRO A 167 5.91 4.75 -23.25
C PRO A 167 5.46 5.57 -22.05
N TRP A 168 6.43 6.20 -21.41
CA TRP A 168 6.17 7.27 -20.47
C TRP A 168 6.78 8.56 -20.98
N PHE A 169 5.91 9.44 -21.45
CA PHE A 169 6.32 10.75 -21.91
C PHE A 169 6.30 11.77 -20.79
N SER A 170 7.16 12.78 -20.91
CA SER A 170 7.11 13.94 -20.04
C SER A 170 5.82 14.73 -20.30
N PRO A 171 5.15 15.23 -19.24
CA PRO A 171 3.89 15.97 -19.38
C PRO A 171 4.00 17.28 -20.17
N GLN A 172 5.20 17.87 -20.26
CA GLN A 172 5.38 19.21 -20.82
C GLN A 172 5.63 19.20 -22.33
N ASP A 173 6.51 18.32 -22.78
CA ASP A 173 7.12 18.31 -24.11
C ASP A 173 6.88 16.98 -24.85
N ALA A 174 6.16 16.05 -24.23
CA ALA A 174 5.93 14.70 -24.73
C ALA A 174 7.22 13.94 -25.09
N THR A 175 8.37 14.29 -24.50
CA THR A 175 9.62 13.55 -24.74
C THR A 175 9.61 12.23 -23.98
N LEU A 176 10.16 11.17 -24.59
CA LEU A 176 10.25 9.86 -23.96
C LEU A 176 11.21 9.93 -22.76
N LYS A 177 10.71 9.65 -21.56
CA LYS A 177 11.52 9.59 -20.34
C LYS A 177 11.85 8.17 -19.90
N GLY A 178 11.10 7.19 -20.40
CA GLY A 178 11.30 5.78 -20.13
C GLY A 178 10.22 4.94 -20.81
N LEU A 179 10.32 3.62 -20.64
CA LEU A 179 9.31 2.69 -21.11
C LEU A 179 9.19 1.46 -20.22
N LYS A 180 7.99 0.88 -20.20
CA LYS A 180 7.71 -0.43 -19.61
C LYS A 180 7.60 -1.47 -20.69
N LEU A 181 8.28 -2.58 -20.51
CA LEU A 181 8.11 -3.80 -21.30
C LEU A 181 7.25 -4.77 -20.50
N VAL A 182 6.19 -5.28 -21.12
CA VAL A 182 5.38 -6.35 -20.56
C VAL A 182 5.44 -7.54 -21.49
N ARG A 183 6.02 -8.63 -20.99
CA ARG A 183 6.12 -9.91 -21.69
C ARG A 183 5.18 -10.91 -21.05
N MET A 184 4.54 -11.73 -21.86
CA MET A 184 3.75 -12.86 -21.38
C MET A 184 4.59 -14.13 -21.38
N GLU A 185 4.64 -14.83 -20.25
CA GLU A 185 5.22 -16.17 -20.11
C GLU A 185 4.13 -17.17 -19.70
N LYS A 186 4.14 -18.36 -20.31
CA LYS A 186 3.24 -19.46 -19.95
C LYS A 186 4.04 -20.55 -19.27
N LYS A 187 3.90 -20.69 -17.94
CA LYS A 187 4.54 -21.77 -17.16
C LYS A 187 3.46 -22.70 -16.62
N GLY A 188 3.50 -23.97 -17.03
CA GLY A 188 2.58 -25.00 -16.53
C GLY A 188 1.09 -24.71 -16.74
N GLY A 189 0.72 -24.01 -17.82
CA GLY A 189 -0.67 -23.63 -18.09
C GLY A 189 -1.12 -22.30 -17.47
N THR A 190 -0.35 -21.73 -16.53
CA THR A 190 -0.61 -20.43 -15.92
C THR A 190 0.06 -19.33 -16.75
N ILE A 191 -0.67 -18.24 -17.02
CA ILE A 191 -0.13 -17.05 -17.70
C ILE A 191 0.44 -16.12 -16.64
N THR A 192 1.72 -15.80 -16.76
CA THR A 192 2.43 -14.83 -15.92
C THR A 192 2.96 -13.69 -16.77
N TYR A 193 2.83 -12.47 -16.27
CA TYR A 193 3.35 -11.28 -16.93
C TYR A 193 4.66 -10.88 -16.28
N VAL A 194 5.70 -10.73 -17.10
CA VAL A 194 7.03 -10.26 -16.69
C VAL A 194 7.16 -8.81 -17.10
N GLU A 195 7.44 -7.96 -16.13
CA GLU A 195 7.53 -6.51 -16.31
C GLU A 195 9.00 -6.07 -16.18
N GLU A 196 9.46 -5.28 -17.15
CA GLU A 196 10.76 -4.64 -17.12
C GLU A 196 10.58 -3.15 -17.37
N THR A 197 11.29 -2.31 -16.61
CA THR A 197 11.14 -0.85 -16.64
C THR A 197 12.49 -0.21 -16.88
N LEU A 198 12.55 0.70 -17.86
CA LEU A 198 13.75 1.45 -18.22
C LEU A 198 13.47 2.97 -18.13
N PRO A 199 14.26 3.74 -17.36
CA PRO A 199 15.32 3.30 -16.43
C PRO A 199 14.75 2.53 -15.21
N ARG A 200 15.63 1.88 -14.43
CA ARG A 200 15.24 1.03 -13.29
C ARG A 200 14.36 1.78 -12.27
N LEU A 201 13.54 1.01 -11.56
CA LEU A 201 12.38 1.46 -10.78
C LEU A 201 12.65 2.53 -9.71
N ASP A 202 13.83 2.55 -9.12
CA ASP A 202 14.13 3.46 -7.99
C ASP A 202 14.46 4.89 -8.45
N SER A 203 14.86 5.06 -9.71
CA SER A 203 15.16 6.37 -10.31
C SER A 203 13.96 6.95 -11.08
N TYR A 204 12.80 6.27 -11.06
CA TYR A 204 11.71 6.53 -12.00
C TYR A 204 10.48 7.20 -11.36
N ARG A 205 10.04 8.33 -11.94
CA ARG A 205 9.06 9.24 -11.34
C ARG A 205 7.99 9.73 -12.35
N ASN A 206 7.36 8.81 -13.08
CA ASN A 206 6.28 9.17 -14.01
C ASN A 206 5.07 8.22 -13.94
N LEU A 207 3.93 8.68 -14.48
CA LEU A 207 2.67 7.95 -14.57
C LEU A 207 2.33 7.67 -16.05
N PHE A 208 1.94 6.44 -16.37
CA PHE A 208 1.47 6.11 -17.71
C PHE A 208 0.15 6.84 -18.00
N GLY A 209 0.04 7.49 -19.16
CA GLY A 209 -1.15 8.27 -19.55
C GLY A 209 -1.16 9.72 -19.06
N LEU A 210 -0.18 10.15 -18.25
CA LEU A 210 -0.13 11.52 -17.71
C LEU A 210 -0.15 12.65 -18.76
N PRO A 211 0.56 12.56 -19.90
CA PRO A 211 0.48 13.58 -20.96
C PRO A 211 -0.90 13.70 -21.62
N LEU A 212 -1.78 12.71 -21.44
CA LEU A 212 -3.13 12.72 -21.99
C LEU A 212 -4.13 13.47 -21.11
N ILE A 213 -3.70 13.83 -19.89
CA ILE A 213 -4.49 14.59 -18.93
C ILE A 213 -4.48 16.06 -19.34
N GLY A 214 -5.65 16.61 -19.61
CA GLY A 214 -5.85 18.02 -19.87
C GLY A 214 -5.98 18.83 -18.58
N ARG A 215 -5.69 20.13 -18.66
CA ARG A 215 -5.86 21.07 -17.53
C ARG A 215 -7.31 21.17 -16.99
N ARG A 216 -8.29 20.69 -17.77
CA ARG A 216 -9.71 20.69 -17.39
C ARG A 216 -10.14 19.41 -16.67
N ASP A 217 -9.29 18.39 -16.64
CA ASP A 217 -9.59 17.13 -15.98
C ASP A 217 -9.47 17.30 -14.47
N THR A 218 -10.62 17.32 -13.79
CA THR A 218 -10.68 17.50 -12.33
C THR A 218 -10.90 16.19 -11.58
N GLU A 219 -11.21 15.12 -12.30
CA GLU A 219 -11.40 13.77 -11.77
C GLU A 219 -10.43 12.80 -12.46
N LEU A 220 -9.84 11.89 -11.70
CA LEU A 220 -8.88 10.91 -12.20
C LEU A 220 -9.25 9.51 -11.70
N VAL A 221 -9.03 8.49 -12.55
CA VAL A 221 -8.97 7.09 -12.12
C VAL A 221 -7.51 6.60 -12.14
N LEU A 222 -7.02 6.16 -11.00
CA LEU A 222 -5.67 5.62 -10.83
C LEU A 222 -5.72 4.09 -10.85
N THR A 223 -4.95 3.48 -11.75
CA THR A 223 -4.85 2.03 -11.91
C THR A 223 -3.49 1.49 -11.50
N GLY A 224 -3.45 0.19 -11.20
CA GLY A 224 -2.21 -0.53 -10.94
C GLY A 224 -1.46 -0.93 -12.22
N TRP A 225 -2.14 -0.92 -13.38
CA TRP A 225 -1.62 -1.49 -14.62
C TRP A 225 -1.96 -0.62 -15.83
N GLU A 226 -1.05 -0.59 -16.80
CA GLU A 226 -1.15 0.23 -18.01
C GLU A 226 -2.35 -0.18 -18.87
N LEU A 227 -2.58 -1.48 -19.03
CA LEU A 227 -3.72 -2.01 -19.79
C LEU A 227 -5.08 -1.63 -19.18
N ASP A 228 -5.15 -1.57 -17.85
CA ASP A 228 -6.35 -1.14 -17.14
C ASP A 228 -6.64 0.35 -17.41
N ALA A 229 -5.61 1.19 -17.52
CA ALA A 229 -5.77 2.59 -17.88
C ALA A 229 -6.33 2.76 -19.31
N LEU A 230 -5.86 1.94 -20.26
CA LEU A 230 -6.42 1.90 -21.63
C LEU A 230 -7.90 1.53 -21.61
N ALA A 231 -8.24 0.47 -20.87
CA ALA A 231 -9.59 -0.06 -20.80
C ALA A 231 -10.57 0.97 -20.22
N LEU A 232 -10.18 1.68 -19.16
CA LEU A 232 -10.99 2.75 -18.57
C LEU A 232 -11.23 3.92 -19.52
N HIS A 233 -10.17 4.35 -20.22
CA HIS A 233 -10.29 5.44 -21.18
C HIS A 233 -11.24 5.08 -22.31
N GLN A 234 -11.12 3.86 -22.84
CA GLN A 234 -11.99 3.38 -23.90
C GLN A 234 -13.45 3.20 -23.44
N ALA A 235 -13.65 2.55 -22.28
CA ALA A 235 -14.97 2.16 -21.82
C ALA A 235 -15.80 3.33 -21.29
N ALA A 236 -15.15 4.30 -20.63
CA ALA A 236 -15.83 5.35 -19.90
C ALA A 236 -15.40 6.77 -20.30
N GLY A 237 -14.39 6.93 -21.16
CA GLY A 237 -13.88 8.24 -21.57
C GLY A 237 -13.23 9.05 -20.45
N VAL A 238 -12.92 8.40 -19.32
CA VAL A 238 -12.37 9.06 -18.14
C VAL A 238 -10.86 9.31 -18.28
N ALA A 239 -10.38 10.33 -17.59
CA ALA A 239 -8.96 10.53 -17.36
C ALA A 239 -8.42 9.36 -16.50
N SER A 240 -7.48 8.60 -17.05
CA SER A 240 -6.91 7.41 -16.41
C SER A 240 -5.40 7.41 -16.50
N VAL A 241 -4.75 7.04 -15.40
CA VAL A 241 -3.29 6.86 -15.36
C VAL A 241 -2.93 5.60 -14.60
N ALA A 242 -1.79 4.99 -14.96
CA ALA A 242 -1.29 3.80 -14.27
C ALA A 242 -0.02 4.08 -13.47
N LEU A 243 0.07 3.43 -12.31
CA LEU A 243 1.25 3.48 -11.45
C LEU A 243 2.39 2.61 -12.00
N PRO A 244 3.64 3.10 -11.99
CA PRO A 244 4.78 2.35 -12.52
C PRO A 244 5.02 1.03 -11.76
N ARG A 245 4.78 1.02 -10.44
CA ARG A 245 4.91 -0.15 -9.55
C ARG A 245 3.57 -0.75 -9.11
N GLY A 246 2.50 -0.44 -9.85
CA GLY A 246 1.14 -0.88 -9.55
C GLY A 246 0.73 -0.69 -8.09
N ALA A 247 0.08 -1.71 -7.51
CA ALA A 247 -0.38 -1.68 -6.12
C ALA A 247 0.76 -1.74 -5.08
N SER A 248 2.00 -2.05 -5.47
CA SER A 248 3.10 -2.24 -4.52
C SER A 248 3.56 -0.92 -3.89
N CYS A 249 3.53 0.19 -4.64
CA CYS A 249 4.00 1.48 -4.13
C CYS A 249 3.44 2.67 -4.90
N LEU A 250 2.99 3.69 -4.16
CA LEU A 250 2.80 5.07 -4.62
C LEU A 250 3.95 5.94 -4.09
N PRO A 251 4.97 6.25 -4.92
CA PRO A 251 6.07 7.13 -4.55
C PRO A 251 5.59 8.56 -4.23
N PRO A 252 6.10 9.21 -3.16
CA PRO A 252 5.79 10.61 -2.84
C PRO A 252 6.03 11.58 -4.00
N THR A 253 7.00 11.25 -4.84
CA THR A 253 7.43 12.02 -6.01
C THR A 253 6.36 12.14 -7.09
N LEU A 254 5.34 11.26 -7.08
CA LEU A 254 4.21 11.32 -7.99
C LEU A 254 3.05 12.17 -7.46
N LEU A 255 3.03 12.50 -6.16
CA LEU A 255 1.95 13.27 -5.54
C LEU A 255 1.73 14.65 -6.17
N PRO A 256 2.79 15.40 -6.58
CA PRO A 256 2.63 16.68 -7.27
C PRO A 256 1.73 16.59 -8.52
N TYR A 257 1.88 15.53 -9.33
CA TYR A 257 1.06 15.34 -10.53
C TYR A 257 -0.41 15.05 -10.22
N LEU A 258 -0.70 14.58 -9.01
CA LEU A 258 -2.03 14.22 -8.53
C LEU A 258 -2.72 15.37 -7.78
N GLU A 259 -2.04 16.50 -7.52
CA GLU A 259 -2.59 17.66 -6.81
C GLU A 259 -3.76 18.33 -7.54
N GLN A 260 -3.72 18.37 -8.87
CA GLN A 260 -4.74 19.06 -9.69
C GLN A 260 -6.14 18.44 -9.57
N PHE A 261 -6.23 17.16 -9.17
CA PHE A 261 -7.51 16.44 -9.17
C PHE A 261 -8.28 16.64 -7.87
N LYS A 262 -9.53 17.09 -8.01
CA LYS A 262 -10.48 17.25 -6.90
C LYS A 262 -11.05 15.91 -6.43
N ARG A 263 -11.07 14.90 -7.30
CA ARG A 263 -11.54 13.54 -6.99
C ARG A 263 -10.62 12.50 -7.64
N ILE A 264 -10.22 11.49 -6.87
CA ILE A 264 -9.36 10.39 -7.34
C ILE A 264 -10.05 9.07 -7.02
N THR A 265 -10.35 8.27 -8.03
CA THR A 265 -10.87 6.91 -7.86
C THR A 265 -9.72 5.91 -7.99
N LEU A 266 -9.53 5.06 -7.00
CA LEU A 266 -8.49 4.03 -6.95
C LEU A 266 -9.11 2.69 -7.37
N TRP A 267 -8.65 2.15 -8.50
CA TRP A 267 -9.04 0.83 -9.00
C TRP A 267 -7.77 0.07 -9.38
N LEU A 268 -7.07 -0.42 -8.35
CA LEU A 268 -5.69 -0.90 -8.49
C LEU A 268 -5.58 -2.37 -8.94
N GLY A 269 -6.65 -3.14 -8.81
CA GLY A 269 -6.68 -4.56 -9.14
C GLY A 269 -7.91 -5.24 -8.55
N GLU A 270 -7.86 -6.57 -8.52
CA GLU A 270 -8.98 -7.45 -8.10
C GLU A 270 -8.69 -8.26 -6.84
N ASP A 271 -7.49 -8.13 -6.27
CA ASP A 271 -7.08 -8.86 -5.08
C ASP A 271 -7.17 -8.00 -3.81
N LEU A 272 -7.14 -8.66 -2.65
CA LEU A 272 -7.19 -7.99 -1.36
C LEU A 272 -5.96 -7.08 -1.14
N ARG A 273 -4.80 -7.44 -1.71
CA ARG A 273 -3.58 -6.62 -1.64
C ARG A 273 -3.78 -5.28 -2.34
N SER A 274 -4.36 -5.28 -3.54
CA SER A 274 -4.70 -4.06 -4.28
C SER A 274 -5.70 -3.19 -3.51
N TRP A 275 -6.66 -3.81 -2.82
CA TRP A 275 -7.61 -3.10 -1.96
C TRP A 275 -6.93 -2.43 -0.75
N GLU A 276 -6.05 -3.14 -0.07
CA GLU A 276 -5.28 -2.60 1.05
C GLU A 276 -4.33 -1.48 0.60
N ALA A 277 -3.63 -1.67 -0.51
CA ALA A 277 -2.80 -0.66 -1.14
C ALA A 277 -3.61 0.60 -1.47
N ALA A 278 -4.81 0.44 -2.03
CA ALA A 278 -5.69 1.56 -2.35
C ALA A 278 -6.07 2.35 -1.08
N LYS A 279 -6.36 1.67 0.04
CA LYS A 279 -6.61 2.34 1.34
C LYS A 279 -5.38 3.11 1.83
N LEU A 280 -4.18 2.56 1.68
CA LEU A 280 -2.93 3.22 2.06
C LEU A 280 -2.66 4.45 1.18
N PHE A 281 -2.85 4.33 -0.13
CA PHE A 281 -2.63 5.42 -1.09
C PHE A 281 -3.64 6.55 -0.89
N ALA A 282 -4.90 6.23 -0.56
CA ALA A 282 -5.91 7.23 -0.22
C ALA A 282 -5.52 8.11 0.98
N ARG A 283 -4.74 7.57 1.93
CA ARG A 283 -4.20 8.38 3.04
C ARG A 283 -3.17 9.40 2.57
N LYS A 284 -2.26 8.98 1.67
CA LYS A 284 -1.27 9.89 1.06
C LYS A 284 -1.94 10.97 0.21
N LEU A 285 -3.02 10.61 -0.48
CA LEU A 285 -3.73 11.49 -1.41
C LEU A 285 -4.83 12.33 -0.76
N SER A 286 -4.99 12.34 0.56
CA SER A 286 -6.15 12.91 1.29
C SER A 286 -7.46 12.14 1.07
N LEU A 287 -7.88 11.46 2.14
CA LEU A 287 -9.05 10.56 2.15
C LEU A 287 -10.33 11.19 1.58
N LYS A 288 -10.58 12.47 1.88
CA LYS A 288 -11.83 13.16 1.52
C LYS A 288 -12.07 13.24 0.00
N ARG A 289 -11.02 13.19 -0.81
CA ARG A 289 -11.13 13.22 -2.28
C ARG A 289 -10.97 11.84 -2.93
N CYS A 290 -10.71 10.80 -2.15
CA CYS A 290 -10.47 9.47 -2.68
C CYS A 290 -11.74 8.60 -2.64
N SER A 291 -11.98 7.86 -3.72
CA SER A 291 -12.93 6.75 -3.77
C SER A 291 -12.19 5.47 -4.14
N LEU A 292 -12.64 4.32 -3.69
CA LEU A 292 -12.01 3.03 -3.92
C LEU A 292 -13.02 2.06 -4.52
N VAL A 293 -12.63 1.38 -5.58
CA VAL A 293 -13.41 0.26 -6.13
C VAL A 293 -13.08 -0.99 -5.31
N ARG A 294 -14.11 -1.64 -4.76
CA ARG A 294 -13.94 -2.83 -3.92
C ARG A 294 -13.77 -4.05 -4.84
N PRO A 295 -12.81 -4.95 -4.56
CA PRO A 295 -12.74 -6.19 -5.32
C PRO A 295 -13.97 -7.07 -5.07
N GLY A 296 -14.45 -7.74 -6.12
CA GLY A 296 -15.52 -8.73 -6.04
C GLY A 296 -15.91 -9.25 -7.42
N ASP A 297 -16.72 -10.31 -7.48
CA ASP A 297 -17.05 -11.01 -8.73
C ASP A 297 -17.70 -10.11 -9.80
N LEU A 298 -18.44 -9.07 -9.36
CA LEU A 298 -19.07 -8.08 -10.26
C LEU A 298 -18.21 -6.83 -10.50
N GLN A 299 -17.01 -6.79 -9.93
CA GLN A 299 -16.06 -5.67 -9.99
C GLN A 299 -14.64 -6.21 -10.24
N PRO A 300 -14.39 -6.92 -11.36
CA PRO A 300 -13.05 -7.39 -11.72
C PRO A 300 -12.14 -6.19 -12.04
N ARG A 301 -10.89 -6.45 -12.40
CA ARG A 301 -10.01 -5.37 -12.87
C ARG A 301 -10.54 -4.69 -14.16
N PRO A 302 -10.19 -3.43 -14.45
CA PRO A 302 -10.78 -2.68 -15.55
C PRO A 302 -10.70 -3.33 -16.93
N LEU A 303 -9.56 -3.94 -17.30
CA LEU A 303 -9.42 -4.64 -18.57
C LEU A 303 -10.39 -5.82 -18.69
N GLU A 304 -10.53 -6.58 -17.62
CA GLU A 304 -11.44 -7.72 -17.59
C GLU A 304 -12.91 -7.27 -17.59
N ALA A 305 -13.24 -6.19 -16.89
CA ALA A 305 -14.57 -5.58 -16.95
C ALA A 305 -14.93 -5.16 -18.38
N LEU A 306 -13.98 -4.61 -19.14
CA LEU A 306 -14.16 -4.30 -20.56
C LEU A 306 -14.36 -5.58 -21.39
N ASN A 307 -13.54 -6.60 -21.18
CA ASN A 307 -13.62 -7.87 -21.92
C ASN A 307 -14.94 -8.62 -21.69
N GLN A 308 -15.48 -8.55 -20.47
CA GLN A 308 -16.76 -9.15 -20.08
C GLN A 308 -17.98 -8.29 -20.48
N GLY A 309 -17.76 -7.09 -21.04
CA GLY A 309 -18.85 -6.17 -21.40
C GLY A 309 -19.59 -5.57 -20.20
N LEU A 310 -18.95 -5.51 -19.03
CA LEU A 310 -19.53 -4.91 -17.83
C LEU A 310 -19.62 -3.39 -17.97
N ASN A 311 -20.60 -2.78 -17.30
CA ASN A 311 -20.76 -1.34 -17.29
C ASN A 311 -19.74 -0.68 -16.35
N VAL A 312 -18.57 -0.33 -16.90
CA VAL A 312 -17.46 0.31 -16.17
C VAL A 312 -17.91 1.60 -15.48
N THR A 313 -18.75 2.43 -16.11
CA THR A 313 -19.27 3.66 -15.50
C THR A 313 -20.12 3.38 -14.27
N LYS A 314 -20.92 2.31 -14.28
CA LYS A 314 -21.69 1.86 -13.11
C LYS A 314 -20.77 1.39 -11.98
N ILE A 315 -19.68 0.68 -12.30
CA ILE A 315 -18.68 0.24 -11.31
C ILE A 315 -18.02 1.46 -10.66
N LEU A 316 -17.56 2.43 -11.47
CA LEU A 316 -16.97 3.68 -10.96
C LEU A 316 -17.94 4.46 -10.05
N ARG A 317 -19.22 4.55 -10.41
CA ARG A 317 -20.25 5.19 -9.57
C ARG A 317 -20.52 4.44 -8.27
N SER A 318 -20.23 3.14 -8.23
CA SER A 318 -20.38 2.31 -7.03
C SER A 318 -19.17 2.34 -6.10
N ALA A 319 -18.08 3.01 -6.50
CA ALA A 319 -16.87 3.15 -5.71
C ALA A 319 -17.19 3.74 -4.32
N LEU A 320 -16.55 3.19 -3.29
CA LEU A 320 -16.75 3.57 -1.91
C LEU A 320 -15.86 4.76 -1.58
N LEU A 321 -16.37 5.75 -0.86
CA LEU A 321 -15.54 6.84 -0.36
C LEU A 321 -14.45 6.29 0.57
N ALA A 322 -13.24 6.82 0.45
CA ALA A 322 -12.17 6.50 1.36
C ALA A 322 -12.50 7.06 2.75
N SER A 323 -12.89 6.18 3.66
CA SER A 323 -13.21 6.55 5.03
C SER A 323 -11.98 6.46 5.93
N HIS A 324 -12.03 7.19 7.05
CA HIS A 324 -10.99 7.13 8.07
C HIS A 324 -10.93 5.73 8.69
N LYS A 325 -9.74 5.26 9.12
CA LYS A 325 -9.56 3.92 9.73
C LYS A 325 -10.50 3.69 10.92
N SER A 326 -10.82 4.76 11.65
CA SER A 326 -11.69 4.73 12.83
C SER A 326 -13.17 5.02 12.54
N ILE A 327 -13.56 5.18 11.27
CA ILE A 327 -14.94 5.52 10.89
C ILE A 327 -15.39 4.57 9.78
N VAL A 328 -16.35 3.72 10.11
CA VAL A 328 -16.98 2.76 9.20
C VAL A 328 -18.48 3.03 9.17
N SER A 329 -19.10 2.90 7.99
CA SER A 329 -20.54 3.02 7.81
C SER A 329 -21.21 1.66 7.87
N PHE A 330 -22.49 1.60 8.26
CA PHE A 330 -23.26 0.35 8.22
C PHE A 330 -23.24 -0.31 6.83
N ARG A 331 -23.26 0.49 5.76
CA ARG A 331 -23.14 -0.01 4.38
C ARG A 331 -21.87 -0.85 4.17
N GLN A 332 -20.76 -0.46 4.79
CA GLN A 332 -19.50 -1.19 4.71
C GLN A 332 -19.50 -2.47 5.57
N LEU A 333 -20.20 -2.45 6.72
CA LEU A 333 -20.31 -3.57 7.65
C LEU A 333 -21.39 -4.59 7.29
N ARG A 334 -22.32 -4.26 6.37
CA ARG A 334 -23.56 -5.00 6.14
C ARG A 334 -23.37 -6.51 5.93
N GLU A 335 -22.41 -6.90 5.11
CA GLU A 335 -22.14 -8.31 4.82
C GLU A 335 -21.50 -9.04 6.02
N GLU A 336 -20.59 -8.38 6.74
CA GLU A 336 -19.94 -8.93 7.94
C GLU A 336 -20.98 -9.14 9.06
N VAL A 337 -21.85 -8.14 9.26
CA VAL A 337 -22.98 -8.23 10.21
C VAL A 337 -23.93 -9.36 9.83
N PHE A 338 -24.24 -9.52 8.54
CA PHE A 338 -25.06 -10.65 8.09
C PHE A 338 -24.37 -11.99 8.39
N GLY A 339 -23.06 -12.09 8.13
CA GLY A 339 -22.25 -13.27 8.46
C GLY A 339 -22.26 -13.61 9.96
N GLU A 340 -22.16 -12.62 10.84
CA GLU A 340 -22.25 -12.83 12.30
C GLU A 340 -23.65 -13.28 12.73
N LEU A 341 -24.71 -12.72 12.15
CA LEU A 341 -26.09 -13.12 12.44
C LEU A 341 -26.38 -14.56 12.02
N VAL A 342 -25.86 -14.98 10.86
CA VAL A 342 -26.01 -16.36 10.37
C VAL A 342 -25.21 -17.35 11.21
N ASN A 343 -24.01 -16.98 11.66
CA ASN A 343 -23.11 -17.87 12.40
C ASN A 343 -23.12 -17.60 13.92
N THR A 344 -24.31 -17.52 14.52
CA THR A 344 -24.47 -17.20 15.95
C THR A 344 -23.68 -18.15 16.86
N GLU A 345 -23.53 -19.42 16.49
CA GLU A 345 -22.76 -20.40 17.28
C GLU A 345 -21.24 -20.22 17.18
N GLN A 346 -20.70 -19.73 16.07
CA GLN A 346 -19.25 -19.44 15.94
C GLN A 346 -18.82 -18.20 16.75
N VAL A 347 -19.75 -17.30 17.04
CA VAL A 347 -19.54 -16.15 17.94
C VAL A 347 -19.68 -16.56 19.41
N SER A 348 -20.24 -17.75 19.68
CA SER A 348 -20.33 -18.29 21.04
C SER A 348 -18.96 -18.83 21.47
N GLY A 349 -18.50 -18.43 22.65
CA GLY A 349 -17.18 -18.82 23.15
C GLY A 349 -17.06 -20.32 23.41
N VAL A 350 -15.82 -20.83 23.50
CA VAL A 350 -15.55 -22.24 23.83
C VAL A 350 -16.20 -22.57 25.17
N LYS A 351 -17.10 -23.55 25.21
CA LYS A 351 -17.81 -23.91 26.44
C LYS A 351 -16.88 -24.69 27.36
N TRP A 352 -16.97 -24.42 28.66
CA TRP A 352 -16.24 -25.23 29.64
C TRP A 352 -16.90 -26.61 29.79
N ALA A 353 -16.14 -27.69 29.76
CA ALA A 353 -16.68 -29.03 29.97
C ALA A 353 -17.01 -29.27 31.46
N ARG A 354 -16.11 -28.82 32.35
CA ARG A 354 -16.22 -28.97 33.81
C ARG A 354 -17.11 -27.94 34.49
N PHE A 355 -17.50 -26.85 33.80
CA PHE A 355 -18.25 -25.74 34.40
C PHE A 355 -19.55 -25.38 33.65
N PRO A 356 -20.61 -26.23 33.71
CA PRO A 356 -21.88 -25.97 33.04
C PRO A 356 -22.56 -24.67 33.48
N GLU A 357 -22.45 -24.32 34.76
CA GLU A 357 -23.08 -23.11 35.30
C GLU A 357 -22.40 -21.83 34.79
N LEU A 358 -21.07 -21.85 34.61
CA LEU A 358 -20.34 -20.77 33.94
C LEU A 358 -20.80 -20.61 32.48
N ASN A 359 -21.06 -21.71 31.78
CA ASN A 359 -21.59 -21.63 30.41
C ASN A 359 -22.98 -20.98 30.39
N ARG A 360 -23.82 -21.24 31.39
CA ARG A 360 -25.15 -20.63 31.50
C ARG A 360 -25.05 -19.11 31.62
N LEU A 361 -24.13 -18.63 32.45
CA LEU A 361 -23.92 -17.21 32.76
C LEU A 361 -23.11 -16.46 31.71
N LEU A 362 -21.93 -16.97 31.34
CA LEU A 362 -20.93 -16.29 30.51
C LEU A 362 -21.01 -16.66 29.03
N LYS A 363 -21.70 -17.76 28.70
CA LYS A 363 -21.82 -18.31 27.34
C LYS A 363 -20.48 -18.75 26.74
N GLY A 364 -19.54 -19.20 27.57
CA GLY A 364 -18.24 -19.76 27.14
C GLY A 364 -17.12 -18.73 27.08
N HIS A 365 -15.90 -19.19 26.80
CA HIS A 365 -14.69 -18.38 26.67
C HIS A 365 -14.62 -17.73 25.27
N ARG A 366 -14.91 -16.43 25.17
CA ARG A 366 -14.89 -15.70 23.89
C ARG A 366 -13.55 -15.03 23.62
N ARG A 367 -13.14 -15.04 22.34
CA ARG A 367 -11.93 -14.36 21.89
C ARG A 367 -12.09 -12.84 21.99
N GLY A 368 -11.03 -12.16 22.41
CA GLY A 368 -10.99 -10.70 22.54
C GLY A 368 -11.56 -10.14 23.85
N GLU A 369 -12.08 -11.00 24.73
CA GLU A 369 -12.53 -10.59 26.06
C GLU A 369 -11.39 -10.58 27.09
N LEU A 370 -11.46 -9.66 28.05
CA LEU A 370 -10.62 -9.65 29.24
C LEU A 370 -11.46 -10.06 30.44
N THR A 371 -11.16 -11.24 31.00
CA THR A 371 -11.81 -11.71 32.24
C THR A 371 -10.93 -11.40 33.43
N ILE A 372 -11.47 -10.70 34.42
CA ILE A 372 -10.78 -10.38 35.68
C ILE A 372 -11.38 -11.25 36.79
N PHE A 373 -10.55 -12.10 37.40
CA PHE A 373 -10.94 -12.92 38.54
C PHE A 373 -10.32 -12.36 39.82
N THR A 374 -11.15 -12.02 40.80
CA THR A 374 -10.72 -11.36 42.05
C THR A 374 -11.38 -11.98 43.27
N GLY A 375 -10.75 -11.80 44.43
CA GLY A 375 -11.15 -12.37 45.72
C GLY A 375 -10.03 -12.30 46.76
N PRO A 376 -10.34 -12.53 48.05
CA PRO A 376 -9.37 -12.48 49.15
C PRO A 376 -8.20 -13.43 48.97
N THR A 377 -7.07 -13.18 49.62
CA THR A 377 -5.96 -14.15 49.70
C THR A 377 -6.44 -15.44 50.34
N GLY A 378 -6.01 -16.59 49.79
CA GLY A 378 -6.43 -17.91 50.28
C GLY A 378 -7.83 -18.37 49.83
N SER A 379 -8.58 -17.57 49.06
CA SER A 379 -9.92 -17.96 48.57
C SER A 379 -9.92 -18.97 47.41
N GLY A 380 -8.76 -19.47 46.99
CA GLY A 380 -8.66 -20.48 45.92
C GLY A 380 -8.63 -19.94 44.49
N LYS A 381 -8.34 -18.64 44.29
CA LYS A 381 -8.28 -18.01 42.95
C LYS A 381 -7.39 -18.76 41.96
N THR A 382 -6.14 -18.99 42.33
CA THR A 382 -5.18 -19.69 41.47
C THR A 382 -5.64 -21.10 41.18
N THR A 383 -6.17 -21.81 42.19
CA THR A 383 -6.72 -23.16 42.03
C THR A 383 -7.85 -23.19 41.01
N PHE A 384 -8.78 -22.23 41.09
CA PHE A 384 -9.88 -22.13 40.13
C PHE A 384 -9.40 -21.77 38.72
N ILE A 385 -8.54 -20.76 38.57
CA ILE A 385 -8.05 -20.34 37.24
C ILE A 385 -7.20 -21.43 36.59
N SER A 386 -6.43 -22.18 37.39
CA SER A 386 -5.69 -23.37 36.99
C SER A 386 -6.60 -24.42 36.35
N GLU A 387 -7.68 -24.78 37.06
CA GLU A 387 -8.69 -25.73 36.59
C GLU A 387 -9.45 -25.21 35.34
N TYR A 388 -9.83 -23.94 35.36
CA TYR A 388 -10.52 -23.24 34.26
C TYR A 388 -9.69 -23.26 32.97
N ALA A 389 -8.39 -22.96 33.07
CA ALA A 389 -7.50 -22.92 31.92
C ALA A 389 -7.20 -24.33 31.42
N LEU A 390 -7.05 -25.29 32.33
CA LEU A 390 -6.84 -26.70 32.00
C LEU A 390 -8.03 -27.29 31.23
N ASP A 391 -9.26 -26.99 31.65
CA ASP A 391 -10.47 -27.43 30.94
C ASP A 391 -10.52 -26.97 29.47
N LEU A 392 -10.10 -25.73 29.20
CA LEU A 392 -10.00 -25.20 27.84
C LEU A 392 -8.84 -25.86 27.08
N CYS A 393 -7.70 -26.06 27.75
CA CYS A 393 -6.51 -26.67 27.18
C CYS A 393 -6.75 -28.12 26.74
N MET A 394 -7.49 -28.89 27.55
CA MET A 394 -7.92 -30.27 27.24
C MET A 394 -8.84 -30.34 26.01
N GLN A 395 -9.51 -29.24 25.68
CA GLN A 395 -10.33 -29.11 24.47
C GLN A 395 -9.53 -28.59 23.25
N GLY A 396 -8.20 -28.48 23.37
CA GLY A 396 -7.30 -28.03 22.31
C GLY A 396 -7.09 -26.51 22.23
N VAL A 397 -7.58 -25.74 23.21
CA VAL A 397 -7.30 -24.29 23.25
C VAL A 397 -5.86 -24.06 23.72
N CYS A 398 -5.02 -23.54 22.82
CA CYS A 398 -3.64 -23.20 23.14
C CYS A 398 -3.59 -22.16 24.27
N THR A 399 -2.89 -22.49 25.35
CA THR A 399 -2.95 -21.77 26.63
C THR A 399 -1.54 -21.38 27.08
N LEU A 400 -1.34 -20.10 27.39
CA LEU A 400 -0.09 -19.57 27.96
C LEU A 400 -0.33 -19.04 29.38
N TRP A 401 0.42 -19.55 30.35
CA TRP A 401 0.38 -19.12 31.75
C TRP A 401 1.51 -18.14 32.09
N GLY A 402 1.12 -16.94 32.52
CA GLY A 402 2.04 -15.95 33.10
C GLY A 402 1.85 -15.86 34.62
N SER A 403 2.63 -16.63 35.38
CA SER A 403 2.53 -16.65 36.84
C SER A 403 3.61 -15.79 37.49
N PHE A 404 3.23 -14.63 38.02
CA PHE A 404 4.16 -13.69 38.65
C PHE A 404 4.30 -13.88 40.17
N GLU A 405 3.44 -14.69 40.79
CA GLU A 405 3.44 -14.96 42.24
C GLU A 405 3.93 -16.38 42.57
N ILE A 406 3.59 -17.37 41.74
CA ILE A 406 3.87 -18.79 41.99
C ILE A 406 4.87 -19.32 40.96
N ASN A 407 5.91 -20.02 41.41
CA ASN A 407 6.88 -20.67 40.53
C ASN A 407 6.24 -21.73 39.62
N ASN A 408 6.69 -21.79 38.36
CA ASN A 408 6.17 -22.71 37.34
C ASN A 408 6.15 -24.18 37.78
N VAL A 409 7.16 -24.67 38.51
CA VAL A 409 7.18 -26.07 39.00
C VAL A 409 6.01 -26.31 39.96
N ARG A 410 5.73 -25.36 40.85
CA ARG A 410 4.62 -25.48 41.81
C ARG A 410 3.27 -25.36 41.12
N LEU A 411 3.15 -24.48 40.12
CA LEU A 411 1.94 -24.35 39.31
C LEU A 411 1.68 -25.61 38.46
N ALA A 412 2.70 -26.11 37.77
CA ALA A 412 2.62 -27.33 36.97
C ALA A 412 2.23 -28.54 37.83
N LYS A 413 2.79 -28.65 39.05
CA LYS A 413 2.36 -29.67 40.02
C LYS A 413 0.85 -29.59 40.31
N ILE A 414 0.32 -28.39 40.55
CA ILE A 414 -1.11 -28.17 40.82
C ILE A 414 -1.94 -28.60 39.60
N MET A 415 -1.57 -28.12 38.41
CA MET A 415 -2.26 -28.43 37.15
C MET A 415 -2.23 -29.92 36.81
N LEU A 416 -1.10 -30.59 36.99
CA LEU A 416 -0.96 -32.03 36.76
C LEU A 416 -1.87 -32.85 37.70
N THR A 417 -1.92 -32.46 38.97
CA THR A 417 -2.79 -33.10 39.97
C THR A 417 -4.28 -32.88 39.62
N GLN A 418 -4.63 -31.68 39.16
CA GLN A 418 -5.97 -31.31 38.67
C GLN A 418 -6.38 -32.06 37.39
N PHE A 419 -5.42 -32.31 36.51
CA PHE A 419 -5.58 -33.09 35.28
C PHE A 419 -5.82 -34.57 35.59
N ALA A 420 -5.04 -35.14 36.51
CA ALA A 420 -5.18 -36.53 36.93
C ALA A 420 -6.45 -36.80 37.78
N GLY A 421 -7.05 -35.75 38.34
CA GLY A 421 -8.23 -35.84 39.21
C GLY A 421 -7.99 -36.60 40.53
N ARG A 422 -6.71 -36.75 40.90
CA ARG A 422 -6.26 -37.55 42.05
C ARG A 422 -5.00 -36.95 42.66
N ARG A 423 -4.72 -37.30 43.92
CA ARG A 423 -3.52 -36.84 44.64
C ARG A 423 -2.32 -37.71 44.25
N LEU A 424 -1.53 -37.23 43.29
CA LEU A 424 -0.37 -37.98 42.78
C LEU A 424 0.74 -38.12 43.83
N GLU A 425 0.76 -37.30 44.89
CA GLU A 425 1.70 -37.49 46.00
C GLU A 425 1.50 -38.81 46.75
N ASP A 426 0.28 -39.34 46.73
CA ASP A 426 -0.10 -40.58 47.40
C ASP A 426 0.04 -41.81 46.45
N GLN A 427 0.32 -41.58 45.15
CA GLN A 427 0.37 -42.60 44.09
C GLN A 427 1.47 -42.27 43.06
N LEU A 428 2.72 -42.19 43.52
CA LEU A 428 3.86 -41.78 42.69
C LEU A 428 4.13 -42.73 41.52
N GLU A 429 3.71 -43.99 41.61
CA GLU A 429 3.80 -44.98 40.54
C GLU A 429 3.02 -44.61 39.28
N LEU A 430 2.03 -43.70 39.38
CA LEU A 430 1.25 -43.20 38.25
C LEU A 430 1.82 -41.91 37.66
N TYR A 431 2.89 -41.35 38.23
CA TYR A 431 3.41 -40.04 37.84
C TYR A 431 3.77 -39.98 36.35
N ASP A 432 4.58 -40.93 35.87
CA ASP A 432 5.08 -40.91 34.48
C ASP A 432 3.92 -41.01 33.48
N GLU A 433 2.92 -41.88 33.73
CA GLU A 433 1.72 -42.01 32.87
C GLU A 433 0.96 -40.68 32.73
N TRP A 434 0.72 -39.99 33.85
CA TRP A 434 -0.02 -38.72 33.83
C TRP A 434 0.83 -37.56 33.31
N ALA A 435 2.14 -37.58 33.54
CA ALA A 435 3.07 -36.58 33.03
C ALA A 435 3.14 -36.63 31.50
N ASP A 436 3.29 -37.83 30.91
CA ASP A 436 3.33 -38.02 29.46
C ASP A 436 2.03 -37.48 28.80
N ARG A 437 0.88 -37.80 29.38
CA ARG A 437 -0.43 -37.31 28.90
C ARG A 437 -0.62 -35.80 29.10
N PHE A 438 0.00 -35.23 30.13
CA PHE A 438 -0.05 -33.80 30.39
C PHE A 438 0.86 -33.03 29.42
N GLU A 439 1.96 -33.62 28.97
CA GLU A 439 2.86 -33.05 27.97
C GLU A 439 2.23 -32.91 26.58
N GLU A 440 1.23 -33.75 26.26
CA GLU A 440 0.46 -33.65 25.00
C GLU A 440 -0.44 -32.40 24.93
N LEU A 441 -0.70 -31.73 26.06
CA LEU A 441 -1.57 -30.55 26.10
C LEU A 441 -0.87 -29.32 25.47
N PRO A 442 -1.61 -28.45 24.74
CA PRO A 442 -1.05 -27.21 24.17
C PRO A 442 -0.89 -26.11 25.25
N LEU A 443 -0.16 -26.43 26.31
CA LEU A 443 0.04 -25.62 27.52
C LEU A 443 1.50 -25.12 27.60
N TYR A 444 1.66 -23.82 27.76
CA TYR A 444 2.96 -23.15 27.85
C TYR A 444 3.03 -22.28 29.09
N PHE A 445 4.24 -22.09 29.63
CA PHE A 445 4.50 -21.23 30.79
C PHE A 445 5.49 -20.14 30.41
N MET A 446 5.22 -18.90 30.81
CA MET A 446 6.21 -17.83 30.74
C MET A 446 7.35 -18.09 31.73
N THR A 447 8.58 -17.72 31.37
CA THR A 447 9.76 -17.91 32.22
C THR A 447 9.94 -16.83 33.29
N PHE A 448 9.02 -15.87 33.37
CA PHE A 448 9.06 -14.77 34.32
C PHE A 448 8.52 -15.20 35.68
N HIS A 449 9.29 -14.95 36.74
CA HIS A 449 8.87 -15.17 38.12
C HIS A 449 9.42 -14.04 39.01
N GLY A 450 8.58 -13.46 39.88
CA GLY A 450 8.94 -12.35 40.77
C GLY A 450 9.00 -10.97 40.11
N GLN A 451 9.55 -9.99 40.82
CA GLN A 451 9.79 -8.64 40.27
C GLN A 451 10.93 -8.68 39.24
N GLN A 452 10.60 -8.46 37.97
CA GLN A 452 11.59 -8.13 36.95
C GLN A 452 11.47 -6.65 36.58
N ASN A 453 12.60 -5.95 36.49
CA ASN A 453 12.64 -4.60 35.98
C ASN A 453 12.26 -4.61 34.49
N ILE A 454 11.15 -3.94 34.17
CA ILE A 454 10.80 -3.61 32.80
C ILE A 454 11.85 -2.57 32.35
N LYS A 455 12.82 -2.99 31.54
CA LYS A 455 13.70 -2.07 30.82
C LYS A 455 13.14 -1.80 29.44
#